data_AF-A0AA46NYX0-F1
#
_entry.id   AF-A0AA46NYX0-F1
#
_cell.length_a   1.000
_cell.length_b   1.000
_cell.length_c   1.000
_cell.angle_alpha   90.00
_cell.angle_beta   90.00
_cell.angle_gamma   90.00
#
_symmetry.space_group_name_H-M   'P 1'
#
loop_
_entity.id
_entity.type
_entity.pdbx_description
1 polymer ?
#
loop_
_entity_poly.entity_id
_entity_poly.type
_entity_poly.pdbx_seq_one_letter_code
_entity_poly.pdbx_strand_id
1 'polypeptide(L)'
;MATIEINNGKLKNPIALKLILEGKKNKEIVFESPLVITAKQSFCIIHIAEHYLANKSEYGDPNNYMNFLSNNFQNIKIETNKGVQHGSDVNSRFLNKVKKVIDVHILMEMKKRDQIKFNTK
;
A
#
# COMPACT_ATOMS: atom_id res chain seq x y z
N MET A 1 -16.14 -0.58 -9.36
CA MET A 1 -16.49 -0.41 -7.93
C MET A 1 -15.80 -1.53 -7.17
N ALA A 2 -15.19 -1.26 -6.01
CA ALA A 2 -14.55 -2.29 -5.21
C ALA A 2 -15.63 -3.11 -4.51
N THR A 3 -15.74 -4.40 -4.83
CA THR A 3 -16.85 -5.25 -4.36
C THR A 3 -16.32 -6.60 -3.90
N ILE A 4 -16.91 -7.13 -2.83
CA ILE A 4 -16.72 -8.51 -2.37
C ILE A 4 -17.77 -9.38 -3.08
N GLU A 5 -17.30 -10.34 -3.86
CA GLU A 5 -18.11 -11.31 -4.58
C GLU A 5 -18.11 -12.66 -3.84
N ILE A 6 -19.31 -13.18 -3.59
CA ILE A 6 -19.53 -14.49 -2.99
C ILE A 6 -20.26 -15.35 -4.03
N ASN A 7 -19.78 -16.57 -4.26
CA ASN A 7 -20.44 -17.55 -5.12
C ASN A 7 -20.60 -18.87 -4.36
N ASN A 8 -21.83 -19.37 -4.24
CA ASN A 8 -22.18 -20.58 -3.48
C ASN A 8 -21.57 -20.62 -2.06
N GLY A 9 -21.64 -19.48 -1.34
CA GLY A 9 -21.08 -19.34 0.01
C GLY A 9 -19.55 -19.24 0.08
N LYS A 10 -18.83 -19.26 -1.06
CA LYS A 10 -17.37 -19.13 -1.10
C LYS A 10 -16.95 -17.75 -1.60
N LEU A 11 -15.92 -17.18 -0.98
CA LEU A 11 -15.32 -15.93 -1.41
C LEU A 11 -14.67 -16.11 -2.79
N LYS A 12 -15.10 -15.30 -3.77
CA LYS A 12 -14.53 -15.32 -5.12
C LYS A 12 -13.34 -14.37 -5.23
N ASN A 13 -13.25 -13.33 -4.43
CA ASN A 13 -12.09 -12.42 -4.43
C ASN A 13 -10.81 -13.17 -4.05
N PRO A 14 -9.66 -12.84 -4.68
CA PRO A 14 -8.37 -13.35 -4.25
C PRO A 14 -8.02 -12.83 -2.85
N ILE A 15 -7.36 -13.66 -2.08
CA ILE A 15 -6.84 -13.32 -0.74
C ILE A 15 -5.34 -13.08 -0.89
N ALA A 16 -4.90 -11.87 -0.55
CA ALA A 16 -3.49 -11.48 -0.56
C ALA A 16 -2.72 -12.13 0.59
N LEU A 17 -1.52 -12.61 0.28
CA LEU A 17 -0.58 -13.20 1.24
C LEU A 17 0.64 -12.28 1.41
N LYS A 18 1.13 -11.68 0.32
CA LYS A 18 2.20 -10.68 0.35
C LYS A 18 2.16 -9.75 -0.86
N LEU A 19 2.82 -8.60 -0.73
CA LEU A 19 3.25 -7.79 -1.88
C LEU A 19 4.67 -8.17 -2.28
N ILE A 20 4.92 -8.15 -3.58
CA ILE A 20 6.26 -8.32 -4.15
C ILE A 20 6.57 -7.04 -4.91
N LEU A 21 7.52 -6.27 -4.41
CA LEU A 21 8.09 -5.10 -5.08
C LEU A 21 9.19 -5.63 -5.99
N GLU A 22 8.92 -5.61 -7.29
CA GLU A 22 9.78 -6.16 -8.33
C GLU A 22 10.62 -5.07 -8.99
N GLY A 23 11.92 -5.30 -9.09
CA GLY A 23 12.85 -4.40 -9.77
C GLY A 23 14.30 -4.85 -9.65
N LYS A 24 15.22 -3.93 -9.32
CA LYS A 24 16.67 -4.21 -9.23
C LYS A 24 16.98 -5.35 -8.26
N LYS A 25 16.26 -5.37 -7.13
CA LYS A 25 16.20 -6.48 -6.18
C LYS A 25 14.76 -6.60 -5.74
N ASN A 26 14.24 -7.82 -5.67
CA ASN A 26 12.89 -8.01 -5.19
C ASN A 26 12.83 -7.80 -3.68
N LYS A 27 11.77 -7.14 -3.22
CA LYS A 27 11.45 -7.02 -1.79
C LYS A 27 10.03 -7.53 -1.55
N GLU A 28 9.86 -8.30 -0.49
CA GLU A 28 8.57 -8.87 -0.10
C GLU A 28 8.03 -8.16 1.14
N ILE A 29 6.71 -7.91 1.15
CA ILE A 29 5.97 -7.39 2.30
C ILE A 29 4.91 -8.45 2.63
N VAL A 30 5.18 -9.26 3.66
CA VAL A 30 4.30 -10.36 4.06
C VAL A 30 3.19 -9.85 4.97
N PHE A 31 1.95 -10.26 4.70
CA PHE A 31 0.82 -9.92 5.54
C PHE A 31 0.64 -10.97 6.63
N GLU A 32 0.59 -10.53 7.89
CA GLU A 32 0.35 -11.42 9.04
C GLU A 32 -1.07 -12.01 9.02
N SER A 33 -2.02 -11.26 8.48
CA SER A 33 -3.42 -11.66 8.33
C SER A 33 -3.82 -11.71 6.86
N PRO A 34 -4.67 -12.67 6.44
CA PRO A 34 -5.15 -12.72 5.07
C PRO A 34 -6.03 -11.52 4.73
N LEU A 35 -5.79 -10.86 3.60
CA LEU A 35 -6.51 -9.66 3.18
C LEU A 35 -7.25 -9.86 1.86
N VAL A 36 -8.51 -9.47 1.79
CA VAL A 36 -9.33 -9.62 0.58
C VAL A 36 -9.02 -8.51 -0.42
N ILE A 37 -8.71 -8.88 -1.67
CA ILE A 37 -8.43 -7.92 -2.72
C ILE A 37 -9.72 -7.57 -3.46
N THR A 38 -10.16 -6.32 -3.33
CA THR A 38 -11.33 -5.77 -4.02
C THR A 38 -10.96 -4.82 -5.16
N ALA A 39 -9.81 -4.16 -5.08
CA ALA A 39 -9.23 -3.34 -6.15
C ALA A 39 -7.70 -3.34 -6.05
N LYS A 40 -7.02 -3.94 -7.04
CA LYS A 40 -5.58 -4.22 -7.02
C LYS A 40 -4.71 -2.98 -6.78
N GLN A 41 -4.93 -1.92 -7.56
CA GLN A 41 -4.11 -0.71 -7.44
C GLN A 41 -4.31 -0.01 -6.08
N SER A 42 -5.56 0.14 -5.63
CA SER A 42 -5.85 0.76 -4.33
C SER A 42 -5.29 -0.08 -3.19
N PHE A 43 -5.40 -1.41 -3.29
CA PHE A 43 -4.81 -2.35 -2.34
C PHE A 43 -3.29 -2.12 -2.21
N CYS A 44 -2.56 -2.07 -3.34
CA CYS A 44 -1.14 -1.78 -3.32
C CYS A 44 -0.82 -0.40 -2.73
N ILE A 45 -1.59 0.64 -3.05
CA ILE A 45 -1.35 1.99 -2.52
C ILE A 45 -1.41 2.01 -0.99
N ILE A 46 -2.47 1.41 -0.42
CA ILE A 46 -2.71 1.39 1.02
C ILE A 46 -1.60 0.62 1.72
N HIS A 47 -1.33 -0.62 1.29
CA HIS A 47 -0.40 -1.48 2.01
C HIS A 47 1.07 -1.07 1.83
N ILE A 48 1.44 -0.41 0.73
CA ILE A 48 2.76 0.22 0.61
C ILE A 48 2.88 1.41 1.57
N ALA A 49 1.82 2.21 1.74
CA ALA A 49 1.83 3.32 2.70
C ALA A 49 1.91 2.81 4.15
N GLU A 50 1.14 1.78 4.49
CA GLU A 50 1.17 1.14 5.81
C GLU A 50 2.54 0.55 6.13
N HIS A 51 3.18 -0.11 5.15
CA HIS A 51 4.54 -0.63 5.31
C HIS A 51 5.53 0.49 5.66
N TYR A 52 5.44 1.66 5.02
CA TYR A 52 6.25 2.82 5.40
C TYR A 52 5.96 3.29 6.82
N LEU A 53 4.67 3.44 7.18
CA LEU A 53 4.28 3.93 8.50
C LEU A 53 4.77 3.00 9.62
N ALA A 54 4.70 1.69 9.43
CA ALA A 54 5.20 0.69 10.38
C ALA A 54 6.73 0.69 10.51
N ASN A 55 7.46 1.09 9.46
CA ASN A 55 8.91 0.99 9.37
C ASN A 55 9.56 2.36 9.11
N LYS A 56 8.96 3.43 9.64
CA LYS A 56 9.35 4.82 9.33
C LYS A 56 10.82 5.11 9.61
N SER A 57 11.39 4.50 10.65
CA SER A 57 12.81 4.61 11.00
C SER A 57 13.76 4.08 9.93
N GLU A 58 13.33 3.13 9.10
CA GLU A 58 14.16 2.55 8.03
C GLU A 58 14.26 3.48 6.80
N TYR A 59 13.19 4.24 6.52
CA TYR A 59 13.05 4.99 5.26
C TYR A 59 13.19 6.51 5.43
N GLY A 60 13.14 7.02 6.65
CA GLY A 60 13.20 8.46 6.92
C GLY A 60 11.89 9.16 6.54
N ASP A 61 11.97 10.32 5.89
CA ASP A 61 10.79 11.07 5.47
C ASP A 61 10.07 10.44 4.24
N PRO A 62 8.81 10.84 3.97
CA PRO A 62 8.04 10.26 2.87
C PRO A 62 8.67 10.46 1.48
N ASN A 63 9.42 11.54 1.25
CA ASN A 63 10.06 11.77 -0.05
C ASN A 63 11.22 10.79 -0.27
N ASN A 64 12.00 10.53 0.77
CA ASN A 64 13.05 9.51 0.73
C ASN A 64 12.46 8.14 0.41
N TYR A 65 11.29 7.81 0.97
CA TYR A 65 10.60 6.57 0.65
C TYR A 65 10.11 6.52 -0.81
N MET A 66 9.54 7.61 -1.34
CA MET A 66 9.13 7.65 -2.76
C MET A 66 10.33 7.49 -3.70
N ASN A 67 11.46 8.12 -3.38
CA ASN A 67 12.71 8.01 -4.13
C ASN A 67 13.30 6.59 -4.03
N PHE A 68 13.24 5.97 -2.86
CA PHE A 68 13.61 4.58 -2.67
C PHE A 68 12.76 3.68 -3.58
N LEU A 69 11.45 3.88 -3.61
CA LEU A 69 10.56 3.08 -4.45
C LEU A 69 10.86 3.24 -5.94
N SER A 70 10.93 4.48 -6.44
CA SER A 70 11.14 4.77 -7.86
C SER A 70 12.51 4.31 -8.37
N ASN A 71 13.54 4.37 -7.54
CA ASN A 71 14.91 4.02 -7.94
C ASN A 71 15.18 2.52 -7.96
N ASN A 72 14.36 1.73 -7.25
CA ASN A 72 14.63 0.31 -7.03
C ASN A 72 13.59 -0.63 -7.65
N PHE A 73 12.34 -0.18 -7.83
CA PHE A 73 11.24 -1.04 -8.25
C PHE A 73 10.51 -0.48 -9.46
N GLN A 74 10.01 -1.39 -10.30
CA GLN A 74 9.25 -1.09 -11.51
C GLN A 74 7.80 -1.53 -11.36
N ASN A 75 7.57 -2.66 -10.70
CA ASN A 75 6.25 -3.26 -10.55
C ASN A 75 5.96 -3.63 -9.11
N ILE A 76 4.68 -3.63 -8.76
CA ILE A 76 4.16 -4.24 -7.54
C ILE A 76 3.25 -5.38 -7.97
N LYS A 77 3.59 -6.58 -7.51
CA LYS A 77 2.78 -7.78 -7.67
C LYS A 77 2.15 -8.13 -6.33
N ILE A 78 1.02 -8.82 -6.40
CA ILE A 78 0.29 -9.32 -5.24
C ILE A 78 0.31 -10.84 -5.34
N GLU A 79 0.95 -11.51 -4.38
CA GLU A 79 0.82 -12.95 -4.25
C GLU A 79 -0.49 -13.25 -3.52
N THR A 80 -1.29 -14.15 -4.11
CA THR A 80 -2.60 -14.51 -3.59
C THR A 80 -2.73 -16.02 -3.49
N ASN A 81 -3.76 -16.48 -2.78
CA ASN A 81 -4.18 -17.88 -2.80
C ASN A 81 -4.59 -18.40 -4.20
N LYS A 82 -4.66 -17.53 -5.23
CA LYS A 82 -4.94 -17.86 -6.63
C LYS A 82 -3.73 -17.64 -7.54
N GLY A 83 -2.53 -17.50 -6.97
CA GLY A 83 -1.30 -17.19 -7.68
C GLY A 83 -0.93 -15.71 -7.67
N VAL A 84 0.12 -15.37 -8.41
CA VAL A 84 0.67 -14.01 -8.46
C VAL A 84 -0.08 -13.16 -9.49
N GLN A 85 -0.50 -11.97 -9.08
CA GLN A 85 -1.24 -11.02 -9.91
C GLN A 85 -0.49 -9.69 -10.00
N HIS A 86 -0.55 -9.02 -11.15
CA HIS A 86 -0.06 -7.65 -11.27
C HIS A 86 -0.94 -6.70 -10.43
N GLY A 87 -0.30 -5.89 -9.58
CA GLY A 87 -0.95 -4.93 -8.69
C GLY A 87 -0.96 -3.50 -9.26
N SER A 88 0.22 -2.94 -9.50
CA SER A 88 0.42 -1.63 -10.13
C SER A 88 1.86 -1.47 -10.60
N ASP A 89 2.07 -0.66 -11.63
CA ASP A 89 3.39 -0.10 -11.97
C ASP A 89 3.82 0.96 -10.93
N VAL A 90 5.13 1.08 -10.72
CA VAL A 90 5.76 2.11 -9.88
C VAL A 90 6.06 3.33 -10.74
N ASN A 91 5.02 4.11 -11.03
CA ASN A 91 5.13 5.38 -11.75
C ASN A 91 4.80 6.58 -10.85
N SER A 92 5.06 7.80 -11.35
CA SER A 92 4.84 9.04 -10.59
C SER A 92 3.40 9.19 -10.09
N ARG A 93 2.40 8.77 -10.87
CA ARG A 93 0.99 8.80 -10.47
C ARG A 93 0.72 7.88 -9.29
N PHE A 94 1.25 6.65 -9.31
CA PHE A 94 1.14 5.70 -8.21
C PHE A 94 1.82 6.24 -6.94
N LEU A 95 3.07 6.67 -7.05
CA LEU A 95 3.86 7.21 -5.95
C LEU A 95 3.19 8.43 -5.31
N ASN A 96 2.65 9.34 -6.11
CA ASN A 96 1.91 10.49 -5.59
C ASN A 96 0.67 10.09 -4.78
N LYS A 97 -0.02 9.00 -5.15
CA LYS A 97 -1.15 8.48 -4.36
C LYS A 97 -0.68 7.84 -3.05
N VAL A 98 0.39 7.06 -3.08
CA VAL A 98 1.00 6.50 -1.86
C VAL A 98 1.39 7.61 -0.90
N LYS A 99 2.13 8.61 -1.39
CA LYS A 99 2.55 9.76 -0.59
C LYS A 99 1.36 10.48 0.04
N LYS A 100 0.28 10.71 -0.70
CA LYS A 100 -0.94 11.34 -0.16
C LYS A 100 -1.55 10.53 0.99
N VAL A 101 -1.59 9.20 0.88
CA VAL A 101 -2.09 8.35 1.98
C VAL A 101 -1.20 8.47 3.21
N ILE A 102 0.12 8.47 3.03
CA ILE A 102 1.09 8.68 4.11
C ILE A 102 0.89 10.06 4.77
N ASP A 103 0.84 11.13 3.98
CA ASP A 103 0.69 12.50 4.48
C ASP A 103 -0.61 12.66 5.29
N VAL A 104 -1.71 12.08 4.82
CA VAL A 104 -3.00 12.08 5.55
C VAL A 104 -2.89 11.35 6.88
N HIS A 105 -2.24 10.18 6.93
CA HIS A 105 -2.05 9.44 8.18
C HIS A 105 -1.23 10.24 9.19
N ILE A 106 -0.12 10.86 8.76
CA ILE A 106 0.72 11.69 9.61
C ILE A 106 -0.10 12.87 10.18
N LEU A 107 -0.88 13.56 9.35
CA LEU A 107 -1.75 14.65 9.80
C LEU A 107 -2.78 14.19 10.83
N MET A 108 -3.39 13.02 10.63
CA MET A 108 -4.33 12.44 11.59
C MET A 108 -3.66 12.10 12.93
N GLU A 109 -2.44 11.57 12.93
CA GLU A 109 -1.68 11.31 14.15
C GLU A 109 -1.32 12.60 14.89
N MET A 110 -0.88 13.64 14.17
CA MET A 110 -0.58 14.94 14.75
C MET A 110 -1.82 15.57 15.39
N LYS A 111 -3.00 15.44 14.74
CA LYS A 111 -4.28 15.87 15.32
C LYS A 111 -4.61 15.10 16.60
N LYS A 112 -4.46 13.78 16.61
CA LYS A 112 -4.71 12.94 17.80
C LYS A 112 -3.81 13.31 18.98
N ARG A 113 -2.63 13.86 18.71
CA ARG A 113 -1.68 14.35 19.72
C ARG A 113 -1.88 15.84 20.07
N ASP A 114 -2.97 16.46 19.63
CA ASP A 114 -3.29 17.89 19.78
C ASP A 114 -2.21 18.85 19.25
N GLN A 115 -1.37 18.38 18.32
CA GLN A 115 -0.28 19.18 17.74
C GLN A 115 -0.76 20.09 16.59
N ILE A 116 -2.00 19.90 16.10
CA ILE A 116 -2.60 20.70 15.02
C ILE A 116 -4.09 20.91 15.31
N LYS A 117 -4.55 22.16 15.22
CA LYS A 117 -5.98 22.51 15.17
C LYS A 117 -6.41 22.76 13.73
N PHE A 118 -7.42 22.03 13.26
CA PHE A 118 -8.05 22.32 11.98
C PHE A 118 -9.09 23.43 12.18
N ASN A 119 -8.86 24.62 11.62
CA ASN A 119 -9.92 25.61 11.47
C ASN A 119 -10.87 25.12 10.38
N THR A 120 -12.00 24.56 10.79
CA THR A 120 -13.14 24.31 9.91
C THR A 120 -13.97 25.58 9.91
N LYS A 121 -13.77 26.41 8.88
CA LYS A 121 -14.72 27.47 8.51
C LYS A 121 -15.72 26.91 7.52
#